data_AF-A0A0C3MPJ5-F1
#
_entry.id   AF-A0A0C3MPJ5-F1
#
_cell.length_a   1.000
_cell.length_b   1.000
_cell.length_c   1.000
_cell.angle_alpha   90.00
_cell.angle_beta   90.00
_cell.angle_gamma   90.00
#
_symmetry.space_group_name_H-M   'P 1'
#
loop_
_entity.id
_entity.type
_entity.pdbx_description
1 polymer ?
#
loop_
_entity_poly.entity_id
_entity_poly.type
_entity_poly.pdbx_seq_one_letter_code
_entity_poly.pdbx_strand_id
1 'polypeptide(L)'
;MLTTTAKVVEPKVLKELVAAGSVTSAHVESGDKGLVIVVRAGMNERVLGAARGGLRYFQSLDGAASVLQGYGIMRFHVDIAHWVPKTMVRGYKSAPAATADSDVLT
;
A
#
# COMPACT_ATOMS: atom_id res chain seq x y z
N MET A 1 -8.36 9.84 -1.48
CA MET A 1 -9.67 9.25 -1.16
C MET A 1 -9.53 7.75 -1.30
N LEU A 2 -9.94 6.96 -0.30
CA LEU A 2 -10.09 5.50 -0.46
C LEU A 2 -11.17 5.25 -1.53
N THR A 3 -10.79 4.70 -2.67
CA THR A 3 -11.70 4.57 -3.82
C THR A 3 -12.68 3.41 -3.69
N THR A 4 -12.66 2.65 -2.59
CA THR A 4 -13.17 1.28 -2.63
C THR A 4 -14.15 0.99 -1.50
N THR A 5 -15.41 0.70 -1.87
CA THR A 5 -16.45 0.05 -1.06
C THR A 5 -16.09 -1.43 -0.74
N ALA A 6 -14.81 -1.74 -0.61
CA ALA A 6 -14.31 -3.10 -0.43
C ALA A 6 -14.50 -3.58 1.00
N LYS A 7 -14.99 -4.80 1.15
CA LYS A 7 -15.15 -5.43 2.47
C LYS A 7 -13.78 -5.81 3.03
N VAL A 8 -13.58 -5.61 4.33
CA VAL A 8 -12.38 -6.09 5.02
C VAL A 8 -12.41 -7.63 5.06
N VAL A 9 -11.29 -8.27 4.74
CA VAL A 9 -11.11 -9.71 4.84
C VAL A 9 -10.03 -10.05 5.86
N GLU A 10 -10.35 -10.94 6.79
CA GLU A 10 -9.38 -11.36 7.81
C GLU A 10 -8.22 -12.16 7.19
N PRO A 11 -7.00 -12.10 7.77
CA PRO A 11 -5.84 -12.81 7.26
C PRO A 11 -6.03 -14.32 7.03
N LYS A 12 -6.81 -14.99 7.89
CA LYS A 12 -7.08 -16.43 7.77
C LYS A 12 -8.00 -16.71 6.58
N VAL A 13 -9.07 -15.94 6.44
CA VAL A 13 -10.01 -16.06 5.32
C VAL A 13 -9.31 -15.76 3.99
N LEU A 14 -8.42 -14.76 3.96
CA LEU A 14 -7.63 -14.49 2.75
C LEU A 14 -6.75 -15.69 2.37
N LYS A 15 -6.12 -16.34 3.35
CA LYS A 15 -5.31 -17.54 3.11
C LYS A 15 -6.13 -18.65 2.43
N GLU A 16 -7.34 -18.88 2.93
CA GLU A 16 -8.25 -19.89 2.39
C GLU A 16 -8.71 -19.54 0.97
N LEU A 17 -9.02 -18.26 0.70
CA LEU A 17 -9.38 -17.79 -0.64
C LEU A 17 -8.23 -17.97 -1.64
N VAL A 18 -6.99 -17.71 -1.24
CA VAL A 18 -5.82 -17.93 -2.11
C VAL A 18 -5.59 -19.42 -2.35
N ALA A 19 -5.65 -20.25 -1.30
CA ALA A 19 -5.51 -21.70 -1.42
C ALA A 19 -6.60 -22.33 -2.32
N ALA A 20 -7.81 -21.77 -2.30
CA ALA A 20 -8.92 -22.18 -3.17
C ALA A 20 -8.83 -21.60 -4.60
N GLY A 21 -7.79 -20.83 -4.93
CA GLY A 21 -7.64 -20.19 -6.25
C GLY A 21 -8.68 -19.10 -6.52
N SER A 22 -9.36 -18.59 -5.49
CA SER A 22 -10.44 -17.61 -5.63
C SER A 22 -9.95 -16.18 -5.85
N VAL A 23 -8.67 -15.90 -5.53
CA VAL A 23 -8.06 -14.58 -5.73
C VAL A 23 -7.53 -14.46 -7.15
N THR A 24 -8.11 -13.55 -7.94
CA THR A 24 -7.76 -13.34 -9.36
C THR A 24 -6.76 -12.22 -9.57
N SER A 25 -6.71 -11.24 -8.68
CA SER A 25 -5.72 -10.17 -8.69
C SER A 25 -5.47 -9.61 -7.30
N ALA A 26 -4.33 -8.96 -7.14
CA ALA A 26 -4.00 -8.17 -5.96
C ALA A 26 -3.34 -6.86 -6.39
N HIS A 27 -3.57 -5.82 -5.62
CA HIS A 27 -2.87 -4.56 -5.74
C HIS A 27 -2.64 -3.90 -4.39
N VAL A 28 -1.70 -2.97 -4.38
CA VAL A 28 -1.40 -2.12 -3.22
C VAL A 28 -1.78 -0.69 -3.59
N GLU A 29 -2.50 -0.02 -2.70
CA GLU A 29 -2.93 1.37 -2.89
C GLU A 29 -2.75 2.19 -1.61
N SER A 30 -2.84 3.51 -1.73
CA SER A 30 -2.79 4.44 -0.59
C SER A 30 -4.09 4.43 0.20
N GLY A 31 -3.99 4.26 1.51
CA GLY A 31 -5.05 4.47 2.48
C GLY A 31 -4.68 5.53 3.51
N ASP A 32 -5.61 5.84 4.43
CA ASP A 32 -5.50 7.00 5.31
C ASP A 32 -4.26 7.02 6.23
N LYS A 33 -3.71 5.85 6.57
CA LYS A 33 -2.58 5.68 7.51
C LYS A 33 -1.34 5.07 6.87
N GLY A 34 -1.33 4.90 5.55
CA GLY A 34 -0.27 4.22 4.82
C GLY A 34 -0.86 3.36 3.70
N LEU A 35 -0.09 2.38 3.25
CA LEU A 35 -0.51 1.49 2.16
C LEU A 35 -1.45 0.40 2.67
N VAL A 36 -2.34 -0.08 1.82
CA VAL A 36 -3.21 -1.25 2.08
C VAL A 36 -3.09 -2.25 0.94
N ILE A 37 -3.32 -3.53 1.24
CA ILE A 37 -3.43 -4.58 0.23
C ILE A 37 -4.91 -4.77 -0.09
N VAL A 38 -5.25 -4.70 -1.37
CA VAL A 38 -6.57 -5.02 -1.91
C VAL A 38 -6.45 -6.25 -2.79
N VAL A 39 -7.39 -7.18 -2.65
CA VAL A 39 -7.48 -8.37 -3.49
C VAL A 39 -8.83 -8.43 -4.16
N ARG A 40 -8.86 -8.93 -5.39
CA ARG A 40 -10.09 -9.31 -6.07
C ARG A 40 -10.33 -10.79 -5.88
N ALA A 41 -11.42 -11.15 -5.23
CA ALA A 41 -11.87 -12.52 -5.05
C ALA A 41 -13.25 -12.69 -5.69
N GLY A 42 -13.30 -13.41 -6.81
CA GLY A 42 -14.47 -13.42 -7.69
C GLY A 42 -14.81 -12.02 -8.20
N MET A 43 -16.06 -11.58 -8.00
CA MET A 43 -16.54 -10.26 -8.43
C MET A 43 -16.28 -9.14 -7.41
N ASN A 44 -15.74 -9.46 -6.23
CA ASN A 44 -15.65 -8.52 -5.12
C ASN A 44 -14.21 -8.15 -4.81
N GLU A 45 -13.97 -6.87 -4.56
CA GLU A 45 -12.74 -6.40 -3.94
C GLU A 45 -12.83 -6.48 -2.43
N ARG A 46 -11.70 -6.86 -1.82
CA ARG A 46 -11.57 -7.01 -0.38
C ARG A 46 -10.24 -6.43 0.08
N VAL A 47 -10.26 -5.70 1.19
CA VAL A 47 -9.05 -5.12 1.78
C VAL A 47 -8.53 -6.04 2.89
N LEU A 48 -7.23 -6.31 2.91
CA LEU A 48 -6.63 -7.14 3.95
C LEU A 48 -6.78 -6.49 5.33
N GLY A 49 -7.42 -7.22 6.24
CA GLY A 49 -7.55 -6.85 7.63
C GLY A 49 -6.31 -7.17 8.47
N ALA A 50 -6.15 -6.48 9.59
CA ALA A 50 -5.16 -6.83 10.59
C ALA A 50 -5.62 -8.06 11.39
N ALA A 51 -4.67 -8.77 12.01
CA ALA A 51 -4.97 -9.98 12.80
C ALA A 51 -5.92 -9.72 13.99
N ARG A 52 -5.98 -8.48 14.49
CA ARG A 52 -6.84 -8.07 15.62
C ARG A 52 -7.99 -7.17 15.18
N GLY A 53 -8.42 -7.29 13.91
CA GLY A 53 -9.51 -6.51 13.34
C GLY A 53 -9.08 -5.16 12.75
N GLY A 54 -9.97 -4.57 11.96
CA GLY A 54 -9.72 -3.36 11.19
C GLY A 54 -8.78 -3.57 9.99
N LEU A 55 -8.44 -2.49 9.31
CA LEU A 55 -7.55 -2.50 8.13
C LEU A 55 -6.10 -2.75 8.53
N ARG A 56 -5.38 -3.55 7.73
CA ARG A 56 -3.92 -3.69 7.87
C ARG A 56 -3.23 -2.65 7.01
N TYR A 57 -2.59 -1.69 7.69
CA TYR A 57 -1.76 -0.68 7.02
C TYR A 57 -0.30 -1.12 6.97
N PHE A 58 0.39 -0.69 5.91
CA PHE A 58 1.80 -0.90 5.66
C PHE A 58 2.52 0.43 5.51
N GLN A 59 3.75 0.49 6.01
CA GLN A 59 4.59 1.70 5.97
C GLN A 59 5.58 1.70 4.79
N SER A 60 5.69 0.56 4.08
CA SER A 60 6.55 0.38 2.91
C SER A 60 5.91 -0.62 1.93
N LEU A 61 6.29 -0.51 0.65
CA LEU A 61 5.92 -1.50 -0.37
C LEU A 61 6.52 -2.87 -0.07
N ASP A 62 7.76 -2.93 0.41
CA ASP A 62 8.42 -4.20 0.77
C ASP A 62 7.64 -4.96 1.85
N GLY A 63 7.09 -4.25 2.84
CA GLY A 63 6.26 -4.85 3.89
C GLY A 63 4.97 -5.45 3.34
N ALA A 64 4.33 -4.77 2.39
CA ALA A 64 3.15 -5.31 1.70
C ALA A 64 3.51 -6.50 0.79
N ALA A 65 4.61 -6.39 0.05
CA ALA A 65 5.11 -7.44 -0.85
C ALA A 65 5.46 -8.72 -0.08
N SER A 66 6.12 -8.61 1.08
CA SER A 66 6.44 -9.76 1.94
C SER A 66 5.18 -10.51 2.40
N VAL A 67 4.11 -9.78 2.74
CA VAL A 67 2.84 -10.41 3.11
C VAL A 67 2.18 -11.10 1.91
N LEU A 68 2.13 -10.45 0.75
CA LEU A 68 1.62 -11.05 -0.49
C LEU A 68 2.39 -12.31 -0.86
N GLN A 69 3.72 -12.28 -0.73
CA GLN A 69 4.57 -13.45 -0.95
C GLN A 69 4.25 -14.60 0.01
N GLY A 70 4.05 -14.30 1.29
CA GLY A 70 3.62 -15.28 2.29
C GLY A 70 2.27 -15.93 1.98
N TYR A 71 1.41 -15.27 1.19
CA TYR A 71 0.16 -15.84 0.68
C TYR A 71 0.33 -16.60 -0.64
N GLY A 72 1.49 -16.57 -1.29
CA GLY A 72 1.70 -17.17 -2.61
C GLY A 72 1.38 -16.24 -3.79
N ILE A 73 1.11 -14.94 -3.53
CA ILE A 73 0.82 -13.95 -4.57
C ILE A 73 2.13 -13.31 -5.03
N MET A 74 2.65 -13.79 -6.16
CA MET A 74 3.97 -13.39 -6.69
C MET A 74 3.94 -12.18 -7.62
N ARG A 75 2.75 -11.78 -8.08
CA ARG A 75 2.55 -10.66 -9.01
C ARG A 75 1.36 -9.83 -8.55
N PHE A 76 1.55 -8.52 -8.48
CA PHE A 76 0.54 -7.56 -8.07
C PHE A 76 0.85 -6.19 -8.68
N HIS A 77 -0.15 -5.32 -8.71
CA HIS A 77 0.01 -3.92 -9.16
C HIS A 77 0.14 -2.97 -7.97
N VAL A 78 0.72 -1.80 -8.20
CA VAL A 78 0.80 -0.75 -7.18
C VAL A 78 0.25 0.53 -7.78
N ASP A 79 -0.72 1.14 -7.09
CA ASP A 79 -1.16 2.50 -7.34
C ASP A 79 -0.49 3.45 -6.33
N ILE A 80 0.36 4.34 -6.85
CA ILE A 80 1.11 5.32 -6.08
C ILE A 80 0.58 6.75 -6.22
N ALA A 81 -0.54 6.97 -6.92
CA ALA A 81 -1.06 8.32 -7.22
C ALA A 81 -1.26 9.20 -5.97
N HIS A 82 -1.48 8.57 -4.81
CA HIS A 82 -1.73 9.25 -3.54
C HIS A 82 -0.80 8.77 -2.42
N TRP A 83 0.36 8.20 -2.75
CA TRP A 83 1.33 7.74 -1.77
C TRP A 83 2.69 8.42 -1.96
N VAL A 84 3.26 8.92 -0.87
CA VAL A 84 4.56 9.58 -0.85
C VAL A 84 5.55 8.65 -0.12
N PRO A 85 6.56 8.08 -0.81
CA PRO A 85 7.58 7.26 -0.17
C PRO A 85 8.35 8.05 0.89
N LYS A 86 8.59 7.44 2.06
CA LYS A 86 9.36 8.09 3.15
C LYS A 86 10.78 8.47 2.72
N THR A 87 11.37 7.72 1.80
CA THR A 87 12.68 8.01 1.19
C THR A 87 12.68 9.34 0.44
N MET A 88 11.57 9.68 -0.24
CA MET A 88 11.41 10.94 -0.95
C MET A 88 11.34 12.14 0.00
N VAL A 89 10.60 12.01 1.11
CA VAL A 89 10.48 13.06 2.14
C VAL A 89 11.80 13.31 2.87
N ARG A 90 12.58 12.25 3.13
CA ARG A 90 13.89 12.38 3.79
C ARG A 90 14.91 13.09 2.89
N GLY A 91 14.89 12.82 1.59
CA GLY A 91 15.73 13.51 0.61
C GLY A 91 15.50 15.01 0.60
N TYR A 92 14.26 15.47 0.77
CA TYR A 92 13.94 16.89 0.86
C TYR A 92 14.47 17.56 2.14
N LYS A 93 14.42 16.86 3.30
CA LYS A 93 14.97 17.36 4.57
C LYS A 93 16.51 17.39 4.61
N SER A 94 17.18 16.65 3.73
CA SER A 94 18.64 16.53 3.69
C SER A 94 19.26 17.20 2.45
N ALA A 95 18.46 17.79 1.57
CA ALA A 95 18.98 18.70 0.56
C ALA A 95 19.59 19.91 1.29
N PRO A 96 20.84 20.31 0.99
CA PRO A 96 21.35 21.57 1.50
C PRO A 96 20.36 22.65 1.08
N ALA A 97 19.94 23.49 2.03
CA ALA A 97 19.10 24.64 1.73
C ALA A 97 19.73 25.33 0.52
N ALA A 98 19.03 25.32 -0.62
CA ALA A 98 19.49 26.04 -1.78
C ALA A 98 19.69 27.48 -1.29
N THR A 99 20.94 27.90 -1.23
CA THR A 99 21.33 29.27 -0.91
C THR A 99 20.59 30.13 -1.91
N ALA A 100 19.54 30.78 -1.43
CA ALA A 100 18.92 31.86 -2.15
C ALA A 100 19.94 33.00 -2.13
N ASP A 101 20.76 33.07 -3.17
CA ASP A 101 21.51 34.28 -3.50
C ASP A 101 20.48 35.36 -3.79
N SER A 102 20.13 36.11 -2.76
CA SER A 102 19.57 37.45 -2.89
C SER A 102 20.69 38.42 -2.57
N ASP A 103 21.58 38.66 -3.54
CA ASP A 103 22.48 39.80 -3.52
C ASP A 103 22.30 40.66 -4.77
N VAL A 104 21.46 41.69 -4.57
CA VAL A 104 21.64 43.10 -4.93
C VAL A 104 22.05 43.40 -6.38
N LEU A 105 21.03 43.79 -7.18
CA LEU A 105 21.20 44.81 -8.20
C LEU A 105 21.03 46.19 -7.54
N THR A 106 22.13 46.88 -7.27
CA THR A 106 22.20 48.35 -7.16
C THR A 106 23.61 48.79 -7.52
#